data_AF-A0A966VAX2-F1
#
_entry.id   AF-A0A966VAX2-F1
#
_cell.length_a   1.000
_cell.length_b   1.000
_cell.length_c   1.000
_cell.angle_alpha   90.00
_cell.angle_beta   90.00
_cell.angle_gamma   90.00
#
_symmetry.space_group_name_H-M   'P 1'
#
loop_
_entity.id
_entity.type
_entity.pdbx_description
1 polymer ?
#
loop_
_entity_poly.entity_id
_entity_poly.type
_entity_poly.pdbx_seq_one_letter_code
_entity_poly.pdbx_strand_id
1 'polypeptide(L)'
;MLVDVIVGFAVLCVAVGVGGFVWNAVIAVRLRRRVDASPAKVVAAGQPRQHGKSRGQALQATDRQLYERAMTLVRENRVSDAARILEELGFAREAAAILERAGLVHEAAGVFLRRKRYHRAGEVYARHRMWEQAGHSYLLAAGGPAATVHQAPPGYRRQESGEDAV
;
A
#
# COMPACT_ATOMS: atom_id res chain seq x y z
N MET A 1 20.92 52.16 6.61
CA MET A 1 19.93 51.87 7.67
C MET A 1 18.81 50.96 7.19
N LEU A 2 17.95 51.35 6.23
CA LEU A 2 16.87 50.47 5.75
C LEU A 2 17.40 49.19 5.06
N VAL A 3 18.43 49.32 4.22
CA VAL A 3 19.03 48.19 3.48
C VAL A 3 19.68 47.18 4.44
N ASP A 4 20.34 47.67 5.50
CA ASP A 4 20.99 46.83 6.51
C ASP A 4 19.97 45.97 7.29
N VAL A 5 18.78 46.52 7.56
CA VAL A 5 17.69 45.78 8.24
C VAL A 5 17.13 44.68 7.35
N ILE A 6 16.97 44.93 6.05
CA ILE A 6 16.44 43.94 5.10
C ILE A 6 17.43 42.78 4.93
N VAL A 7 18.72 43.09 4.77
CA VAL A 7 19.77 42.07 4.64
C VAL A 7 19.88 41.23 5.92
N GLY A 8 19.79 41.85 7.10
CA GLY A 8 19.78 41.14 8.38
C GLY A 8 18.62 40.14 8.50
N PHE A 9 17.41 40.54 8.07
CA PHE A 9 16.24 39.67 8.13
C PHE A 9 16.32 38.49 7.15
N ALA A 10 16.84 38.71 5.93
CA ALA A 10 17.02 37.64 4.95
C ALA A 10 17.99 36.55 5.45
N VAL A 11 19.10 36.95 6.09
CA VAL A 11 20.08 36.01 6.68
C VAL A 11 19.45 35.21 7.83
N LEU A 12 18.66 35.87 8.68
CA LEU A 12 17.94 35.21 9.78
C LEU A 12 16.96 34.15 9.25
N CYS A 13 16.18 34.46 8.21
CA CYS A 13 15.24 33.53 7.59
C CYS A 13 15.95 32.28 7.02
N VAL A 14 17.08 32.47 6.36
CA VAL A 14 17.87 31.35 5.81
C VAL A 14 18.44 30.49 6.94
N ALA A 15 18.97 31.10 8.01
CA ALA A 15 19.52 30.38 9.15
C ALA A 15 18.45 29.53 9.87
N VAL A 16 17.26 30.09 10.10
CA VAL A 16 16.14 29.38 10.72
C VAL A 16 15.62 28.26 9.81
N GLY A 17 15.52 28.50 8.49
CA GLY A 17 15.09 27.50 7.52
C GLY A 17 16.02 26.28 7.46
N VAL A 18 17.33 26.52 7.42
CA VAL A 18 18.33 25.44 7.41
C VAL A 18 18.34 24.67 8.74
N GLY A 19 18.28 25.36 9.88
CA GLY A 19 18.24 24.73 11.19
C GLY A 19 17.01 23.83 11.40
N GLY A 20 15.82 24.29 10.97
CA GLY A 20 14.58 23.51 11.06
C GLY A 20 14.60 22.25 10.18
N PHE A 21 15.20 22.33 8.99
CA PHE A 21 15.30 21.20 8.07
C PHE A 21 16.18 20.08 8.64
N VAL A 22 17.33 20.43 9.22
CA VAL A 22 18.23 19.45 9.85
C VAL A 22 17.56 18.79 11.06
N TRP A 23 16.83 19.55 11.89
CA TRP A 23 16.09 19.01 13.04
C TRP A 23 15.00 18.01 12.60
N ASN A 24 14.25 18.33 11.53
CA ASN A 24 13.21 17.46 11.00
C ASN A 24 13.79 16.15 10.41
N ALA A 25 14.93 16.24 9.73
CA ALA A 25 15.65 15.06 9.23
C ALA A 25 16.15 14.15 10.37
N VAL A 26 16.65 14.73 11.46
CA VAL A 26 17.10 13.98 12.65
C VAL A 26 15.95 13.25 13.34
N ILE A 27 14.77 13.90 13.47
CA ILE A 27 13.57 13.26 14.03
C ILE A 27 13.12 12.08 13.16
N ALA A 28 13.11 12.24 11.83
CA ALA A 28 12.74 11.19 10.90
C ALA A 28 13.65 9.94 11.02
N VAL A 29 14.95 10.14 11.19
CA VAL A 29 15.92 9.03 11.37
C VAL A 29 15.75 8.36 12.73
N ARG A 30 15.45 9.11 13.80
CA ARG A 30 15.31 8.57 15.16
C ARG A 30 14.01 7.78 15.35
N LEU A 31 12.95 8.14 14.64
CA LEU A 31 11.68 7.38 14.63
C LEU A 31 11.82 6.04 13.93
N ARG A 32 12.62 5.97 12.85
CA ARG A 32 12.85 4.72 12.11
C ARG A 32 13.54 3.64 12.94
N ARG A 33 14.39 4.02 13.90
CA ARG A 33 15.08 3.07 14.79
C ARG A 33 14.21 2.48 15.90
N ARG A 34 13.04 3.06 16.21
CA ARG A 34 12.14 2.51 17.25
C ARG A 34 11.15 1.46 16.73
N VAL A 35 10.97 1.35 15.42
CA VAL A 35 10.05 0.38 14.80
C VAL A 35 10.65 -1.03 14.76
N ASP A 36 11.98 -1.16 14.82
CA ASP A 36 12.67 -2.45 14.74
C ASP A 36 12.92 -3.13 16.10
N ALA A 37 12.47 -2.52 17.20
CA ALA A 37 12.77 -2.99 18.56
C ALA A 37 11.51 -3.31 19.39
N SER A 38 10.52 -3.99 18.81
CA SER A 38 9.40 -4.55 19.58
C SER A 38 9.39 -6.09 19.53
N PRO A 39 9.96 -6.77 20.55
CA PRO A 39 9.85 -8.22 20.70
C PRO A 39 8.63 -8.58 21.57
N ALA A 40 7.52 -8.95 20.94
CA ALA A 40 6.40 -9.68 21.56
C ALA A 40 5.70 -10.45 20.42
N LYS A 41 5.77 -11.79 20.28
CA LYS A 41 5.54 -12.91 21.21
C LYS A 41 4.12 -12.97 21.81
N VAL A 42 3.10 -13.07 20.95
CA VAL A 42 1.79 -13.74 21.20
C VAL A 42 1.28 -14.21 19.82
N VAL A 43 1.51 -15.45 19.39
CA VAL A 43 0.69 -16.67 19.56
C VAL A 43 -0.58 -16.72 18.67
N ALA A 44 -0.60 -17.80 17.86
CA ALA A 44 -1.73 -18.58 17.34
C ALA A 44 -2.31 -18.32 15.94
N ALA A 45 -2.37 -19.46 15.22
CA ALA A 45 -3.19 -19.80 14.06
C ALA A 45 -2.71 -19.39 12.65
N GLY A 46 -1.85 -20.24 12.09
CA GLY A 46 -1.62 -20.31 10.63
C GLY A 46 -0.27 -20.86 10.24
N GLN A 47 0.10 -22.06 10.72
CA GLN A 47 1.32 -22.74 10.25
C GLN A 47 1.29 -22.91 8.72
N PRO A 48 2.36 -22.55 7.98
CA PRO A 48 2.54 -23.03 6.62
C PRO A 48 2.79 -24.53 6.71
N ARG A 49 1.91 -25.33 6.10
CA ARG A 49 2.12 -26.77 5.92
C ARG A 49 3.41 -26.98 5.13
N GLN A 50 4.50 -27.23 5.84
CA GLN A 50 5.69 -27.87 5.30
C GLN A 50 5.42 -29.37 5.21
N HIS A 51 5.00 -29.89 4.06
CA HIS A 51 5.40 -31.24 3.66
C HIS A 51 5.11 -31.51 2.17
N GLY A 52 6.20 -31.78 1.45
CA GLY A 52 6.25 -32.12 0.04
C GLY A 52 7.66 -31.92 -0.52
N LYS A 53 8.70 -32.26 0.25
CA LYS A 53 10.11 -31.88 0.01
C LYS A 53 10.72 -32.44 -1.29
N SER A 54 10.02 -33.30 -2.03
CA SER A 54 10.50 -33.84 -3.32
C SER A 54 9.76 -33.26 -4.54
N ARG A 55 8.67 -32.50 -4.34
CA ARG A 55 7.97 -31.72 -5.38
C ARG A 55 8.37 -30.24 -5.35
N GLY A 56 8.79 -29.75 -4.18
CA GLY A 56 9.12 -28.35 -3.94
C GLY A 56 10.32 -27.80 -4.73
N GLN A 57 11.25 -28.63 -5.19
CA GLN A 57 12.42 -28.15 -5.96
C GLN A 57 12.08 -27.86 -7.43
N ALA A 58 11.29 -28.71 -8.08
CA ALA A 58 10.78 -28.45 -9.43
C ALA A 58 9.71 -27.35 -9.44
N LEU A 59 8.85 -27.30 -8.41
CA LEU A 59 7.94 -26.17 -8.21
C LEU A 59 8.70 -24.86 -8.03
N GLN A 60 9.80 -24.82 -7.26
CA GLN A 60 10.59 -23.59 -7.11
C GLN A 60 11.19 -23.09 -8.42
N ALA A 61 11.63 -23.97 -9.32
CA ALA A 61 12.14 -23.56 -10.63
C ALA A 61 11.02 -22.95 -11.51
N THR A 62 9.85 -23.59 -11.55
CA THR A 62 8.69 -23.09 -12.31
C THR A 62 8.13 -21.81 -11.69
N ASP A 63 8.01 -21.74 -10.36
CA ASP A 63 7.54 -20.56 -9.63
C ASP A 63 8.48 -19.37 -9.85
N ARG A 64 9.80 -19.63 -9.91
CA ARG A 64 10.80 -18.63 -10.26
C ARG A 64 10.60 -18.11 -11.68
N GLN A 65 10.39 -18.97 -12.66
CA GLN A 65 10.14 -18.54 -14.04
C GLN A 65 8.86 -17.71 -14.15
N LEU A 66 7.79 -18.10 -13.46
CA LEU A 66 6.54 -17.35 -13.40
C LEU A 66 6.73 -15.99 -12.73
N TYR A 67 7.52 -15.94 -11.65
CA TYR A 67 7.87 -14.69 -10.97
C TYR A 67 8.66 -13.75 -11.90
N GLU A 68 9.69 -14.26 -12.57
CA GLU A 68 10.49 -13.49 -13.53
C GLU A 68 9.61 -12.98 -14.67
N ARG A 69 8.69 -13.81 -15.19
CA ARG A 69 7.70 -13.41 -16.19
C ARG A 69 6.78 -12.30 -15.68
N ALA A 70 6.30 -12.40 -14.45
CA ALA A 70 5.49 -11.34 -13.85
C ALA A 70 6.27 -10.03 -13.78
N MET A 71 7.54 -10.06 -13.37
CA MET A 71 8.39 -8.86 -13.33
C MET A 71 8.65 -8.27 -14.72
N THR A 72 8.80 -9.10 -15.75
CA THR A 72 8.89 -8.62 -17.14
C THR A 72 7.61 -7.89 -17.57
N LEU A 73 6.44 -8.45 -17.25
CA LEU A 73 5.15 -7.80 -17.53
C LEU A 73 4.98 -6.45 -16.82
N VAL A 74 5.50 -6.31 -15.60
CA VAL A 74 5.53 -5.01 -14.90
C VAL A 74 6.34 -3.98 -15.70
N ARG A 75 7.49 -4.38 -16.27
CA ARG A 75 8.33 -3.50 -17.10
C ARG A 75 7.64 -3.14 -18.42
N GLU A 76 6.82 -4.03 -18.95
CA GLU A 76 5.98 -3.80 -20.14
C GLU A 76 4.71 -2.98 -19.83
N ASN A 77 4.56 -2.46 -18.60
CA ASN A 77 3.38 -1.73 -18.14
C ASN A 77 2.07 -2.57 -18.13
N ARG A 78 2.19 -3.90 -18.19
CA ARG A 78 1.07 -4.86 -18.09
C ARG A 78 0.84 -5.29 -16.65
N VAL A 79 0.53 -4.31 -15.81
CA VAL A 79 0.54 -4.45 -14.34
C VAL A 79 -0.51 -5.43 -13.83
N SER A 80 -1.73 -5.42 -14.39
CA SER A 80 -2.81 -6.32 -13.98
C SER A 80 -2.50 -7.79 -14.27
N ASP A 81 -1.87 -8.09 -15.41
CA ASP A 81 -1.44 -9.45 -15.77
C ASP A 81 -0.33 -9.94 -14.82
N ALA A 82 0.65 -9.08 -14.53
CA ALA A 82 1.72 -9.39 -13.58
C ALA A 82 1.16 -9.68 -12.17
N ALA A 83 0.22 -8.86 -11.71
CA ALA A 83 -0.40 -9.02 -10.41
C ALA A 83 -1.20 -10.34 -10.31
N ARG A 84 -1.85 -10.77 -11.39
CA ARG A 84 -2.55 -12.06 -11.46
C ARG A 84 -1.58 -13.24 -11.30
N ILE A 85 -0.45 -13.23 -12.01
CA ILE A 85 0.58 -14.28 -11.86
C ILE A 85 1.13 -14.31 -10.43
N LEU A 86 1.42 -13.15 -9.85
CA LEU A 86 1.86 -13.06 -8.46
C LEU A 86 0.82 -13.55 -7.47
N GLU A 87 -0.47 -13.29 -7.74
CA GLU A 87 -1.56 -13.86 -6.96
C GLU A 87 -1.58 -15.39 -7.07
N GLU A 88 -1.48 -15.96 -8.28
CA GLU A 88 -1.44 -17.42 -8.47
C GLU A 88 -0.27 -18.06 -7.71
N LEU A 89 0.89 -17.39 -7.66
CA LEU A 89 2.06 -17.81 -6.89
C LEU A 89 1.93 -17.61 -5.37
N GLY A 90 0.86 -16.97 -4.89
CA GLY A 90 0.64 -16.72 -3.47
C GLY A 90 1.20 -15.40 -2.94
N PHE A 91 1.89 -14.61 -3.77
CA PHE A 91 2.50 -13.31 -3.44
C PHE A 91 1.49 -12.15 -3.44
N ALA A 92 0.36 -12.31 -2.74
CA ALA A 92 -0.72 -11.32 -2.70
C ALA A 92 -0.29 -9.91 -2.25
N ARG A 93 0.70 -9.81 -1.36
CA ARG A 93 1.23 -8.51 -0.91
C ARG A 93 1.98 -7.78 -2.02
N GLU A 94 2.80 -8.50 -2.79
CA GLU A 94 3.56 -7.91 -3.90
C GLU A 94 2.63 -7.55 -5.06
N ALA A 95 1.68 -8.44 -5.39
CA ALA A 95 0.65 -8.16 -6.38
C ALA A 95 -0.11 -6.86 -6.07
N ALA A 96 -0.60 -6.70 -4.83
CA ALA A 96 -1.29 -5.49 -4.41
C ALA A 96 -0.37 -4.26 -4.42
N ALA A 97 0.88 -4.38 -3.98
CA ALA A 97 1.83 -3.27 -3.96
C ALA A 97 2.15 -2.74 -5.37
N ILE A 98 2.28 -3.64 -6.35
CA ILE A 98 2.54 -3.26 -7.75
C ILE A 98 1.30 -2.57 -8.36
N LEU A 99 0.10 -3.09 -8.09
CA LEU A 99 -1.15 -2.43 -8.47
C LEU A 99 -1.32 -1.05 -7.82
N GLU A 100 -1.01 -0.91 -6.53
CA GLU A 100 -1.05 0.39 -5.83
C GLU A 100 -0.09 1.40 -6.46
N ARG A 101 1.14 0.98 -6.80
CA ARG A 101 2.13 1.85 -7.48
C ARG A 101 1.66 2.30 -8.85
N ALA A 102 0.87 1.48 -9.54
CA ALA A 102 0.24 1.81 -10.82
C ALA A 102 -1.05 2.64 -10.67
N GLY A 103 -1.47 2.98 -9.44
CA GLY A 103 -2.70 3.72 -9.18
C GLY A 103 -3.99 2.88 -9.29
N LEU A 104 -3.87 1.56 -9.45
CA LEU A 104 -4.99 0.62 -9.56
C LEU A 104 -5.48 0.20 -8.16
N VAL A 105 -5.95 1.17 -7.38
CA VAL A 105 -6.29 0.99 -5.95
C VAL A 105 -7.36 -0.09 -5.73
N HIS A 106 -8.42 -0.09 -6.54
CA HIS A 106 -9.50 -1.08 -6.42
C HIS A 106 -9.03 -2.50 -6.74
N GLU A 107 -8.18 -2.67 -7.76
CA GLU A 107 -7.62 -3.98 -8.08
C GLU A 107 -6.70 -4.47 -6.96
N ALA A 108 -5.86 -3.59 -6.42
CA ALA A 108 -4.97 -3.90 -5.31
C ALA A 108 -5.73 -4.37 -4.06
N ALA A 109 -6.79 -3.65 -3.68
CA ALA A 109 -7.67 -4.07 -2.60
C ALA A 109 -8.40 -5.38 -2.94
N GLY A 110 -8.81 -5.55 -4.20
CA GLY A 110 -9.43 -6.76 -4.74
C GLY A 110 -8.60 -8.03 -4.52
N VAL A 111 -7.27 -7.95 -4.64
CA VAL A 111 -6.35 -9.08 -4.34
C VAL A 111 -6.53 -9.56 -2.90
N PHE A 112 -6.71 -8.64 -1.94
CA PHE A 112 -6.94 -9.00 -0.54
C PHE A 112 -8.37 -9.46 -0.28
N LEU A 113 -9.37 -8.84 -0.92
CA LEU A 113 -10.78 -9.22 -0.79
C LEU A 113 -11.04 -10.65 -1.26
N ARG A 114 -10.49 -11.06 -2.42
CA ARG A 114 -10.62 -12.44 -2.94
C ARG A 114 -10.09 -13.50 -1.96
N ARG A 115 -9.10 -13.14 -1.15
CA ARG A 115 -8.51 -14.00 -0.12
C ARG A 115 -9.13 -13.84 1.26
N LYS A 116 -10.27 -13.15 1.36
CA LYS A 116 -10.97 -12.83 2.61
C LYS A 116 -10.08 -12.10 3.64
N ARG A 117 -9.07 -11.35 3.17
CA ARG A 117 -8.18 -10.53 4.01
C ARG A 117 -8.71 -9.10 4.11
N TYR A 118 -9.93 -8.96 4.63
CA TYR A 118 -10.69 -7.71 4.59
C TYR A 118 -9.97 -6.53 5.28
N HIS A 119 -9.29 -6.77 6.41
CA HIS A 119 -8.49 -5.73 7.09
C HIS A 119 -7.41 -5.12 6.17
N ARG A 120 -6.74 -5.95 5.37
CA ARG A 120 -5.71 -5.48 4.44
C ARG A 120 -6.31 -4.71 3.26
N ALA A 121 -7.46 -5.12 2.76
CA ALA A 121 -8.19 -4.36 1.76
C ALA A 121 -8.59 -2.97 2.30
N GLY A 122 -9.06 -2.91 3.55
CA GLY A 122 -9.38 -1.65 4.23
C GLY A 122 -8.17 -0.72 4.38
N GLU A 123 -7.00 -1.26 4.73
CA GLU A 123 -5.76 -0.50 4.79
C GLU A 123 -5.38 0.11 3.43
N VAL A 124 -5.55 -0.64 2.34
CA VAL A 124 -5.28 -0.13 0.98
C VAL A 124 -6.21 1.06 0.69
N TYR A 125 -7.52 0.90 0.87
CA TYR A 125 -8.47 1.97 0.63
C TYR A 125 -8.22 3.20 1.51
N ALA A 126 -7.92 3.00 2.80
CA ALA A 126 -7.63 4.09 3.73
C ALA A 126 -6.39 4.90 3.31
N ARG A 127 -5.31 4.24 2.86
CA ARG A 127 -4.11 4.94 2.35
C ARG A 127 -4.40 5.88 1.19
N HIS A 128 -5.35 5.50 0.34
CA HIS A 128 -5.77 6.25 -0.84
C HIS A 128 -6.99 7.14 -0.58
N ARG A 129 -7.32 7.40 0.70
CA ARG A 129 -8.44 8.26 1.15
C ARG A 129 -9.82 7.83 0.67
N MET A 130 -9.98 6.54 0.34
CA MET A 130 -11.24 5.91 -0.03
C MET A 130 -11.96 5.42 1.24
N TRP A 131 -12.42 6.37 2.06
CA TRP A 131 -12.89 6.09 3.43
C TRP A 131 -14.14 5.20 3.48
N GLU A 132 -15.05 5.35 2.51
CA GLU A 132 -16.27 4.56 2.42
C GLU A 132 -15.94 3.07 2.17
N GLN A 133 -15.10 2.80 1.16
CA GLN A 133 -14.67 1.45 0.82
C GLN A 133 -13.79 0.83 1.93
N ALA A 134 -12.98 1.67 2.61
CA ALA A 134 -12.20 1.26 3.77
C ALA A 134 -13.12 0.83 4.92
N GLY A 135 -14.10 1.65 5.27
CA GLY A 135 -15.10 1.36 6.30
C GLY A 135 -15.85 0.07 6.01
N HIS A 136 -16.31 -0.11 4.77
CA HIS A 136 -16.96 -1.34 4.33
C HIS A 136 -16.05 -2.57 4.51
N SER A 137 -14.77 -2.45 4.12
CA SER A 137 -13.80 -3.53 4.29
C SER A 137 -13.53 -3.86 5.76
N TYR A 138 -13.51 -2.86 6.65
CA TYR A 138 -13.37 -3.11 8.09
C TYR A 138 -14.62 -3.72 8.72
N LEU A 139 -15.82 -3.34 8.29
CA LEU A 139 -17.06 -3.97 8.72
C LEU A 139 -17.11 -5.46 8.34
N LEU A 140 -16.69 -5.78 7.11
CA LEU A 140 -16.53 -7.17 6.68
C LEU A 140 -15.47 -7.92 7.52
N ALA A 141 -14.38 -7.26 7.90
CA ALA A 141 -13.35 -7.84 8.77
C ALA A 141 -13.87 -8.15 10.17
N ALA A 142 -14.78 -7.33 10.69
CA ALA A 142 -15.40 -7.50 12.01
C ALA A 142 -16.49 -8.58 12.04
N GLY A 143 -16.76 -9.25 10.91
CA GLY A 143 -17.86 -10.22 10.80
C GLY A 143 -19.24 -9.56 10.78
N GLY A 144 -19.31 -8.25 10.52
CA GLY A 144 -20.57 -7.54 10.33
C GLY A 144 -21.37 -8.14 9.17
N PRO A 145 -22.70 -8.02 9.19
CA PRO A 145 -23.52 -8.54 8.11
C PRO A 145 -23.07 -7.86 6.82
N ALA A 146 -22.55 -8.67 5.88
CA ALA A 146 -22.27 -8.26 4.52
C ALA A 146 -23.53 -7.79 3.76
N ALA A 147 -24.67 -7.59 4.46
CA ALA A 147 -26.02 -7.52 3.95
C ALA A 147 -26.65 -6.12 4.00
N THR A 148 -25.93 -5.09 4.45
CA THR A 148 -26.26 -3.70 4.07
C THR A 148 -25.46 -3.30 2.84
N VAL A 149 -25.40 -4.20 1.85
CA VAL A 149 -25.17 -3.81 0.45
C VAL A 149 -26.39 -3.02 0.03
N HIS A 150 -26.42 -1.74 0.36
CA HIS A 150 -27.10 -0.80 -0.50
C HIS A 150 -26.37 -0.91 -1.84
N GLN A 151 -26.95 -1.71 -2.74
CA GLN A 151 -26.58 -1.67 -4.14
C GLN A 151 -26.70 -0.22 -4.60
N ALA A 152 -25.57 0.35 -4.97
CA ALA A 152 -25.47 1.40 -5.97
C ALA A 152 -24.33 0.98 -6.92
N PRO A 153 -24.48 1.17 -8.24
CA PRO A 153 -24.89 0.10 -9.14
C PRO A 153 -23.85 -0.18 -10.24
N PRO A 154 -24.08 -1.17 -11.15
CA PRO A 154 -23.42 -1.19 -12.44
C PRO A 154 -23.70 0.13 -13.17
N GLY A 155 -22.73 1.06 -13.14
CA GLY A 155 -22.89 2.38 -13.77
C GLY A 155 -22.23 3.57 -13.08
N TYR A 156 -21.43 3.40 -12.01
CA TYR A 156 -20.72 4.54 -11.41
C TYR A 156 -19.56 5.02 -12.31
N ARG A 157 -19.90 5.91 -13.24
CA ARG A 157 -18.98 6.64 -14.10
C ARG A 157 -18.17 7.60 -13.23
N ARG A 158 -16.84 7.42 -13.28
CA ARG A 158 -15.84 8.39 -12.85
C ARG A 158 -16.09 9.75 -13.52
N GLN A 159 -15.85 10.86 -12.82
CA GLN A 159 -15.53 12.25 -13.28
C GLN A 159 -16.36 13.26 -12.47
N GLU A 160 -15.85 14.36 -11.93
CA GLU A 160 -14.52 14.98 -11.96
C GLU A 160 -14.46 15.93 -10.76
N SER A 161 -13.35 15.92 -10.00
CA SER A 161 -13.08 16.95 -9.00
C SER A 161 -12.29 18.10 -9.63
N GLY A 162 -12.87 18.72 -10.66
CA GLY A 162 -12.37 19.93 -11.28
C GLY A 162 -13.46 21.00 -11.23
N GLU A 163 -13.07 22.23 -10.89
CA GLU A 163 -13.88 23.46 -10.89
C GLU A 163 -14.93 23.48 -9.74
N ASP A 164 -14.72 24.20 -8.64
CA ASP A 164 -14.77 25.66 -8.62
C ASP A 164 -13.67 26.28 -7.74
N ALA A 165 -12.66 26.80 -8.42
CA ALA A 165 -11.82 27.88 -7.92
C ALA A 165 -12.02 29.06 -8.86
N VAL A 166 -13.00 29.91 -8.57
CA VAL A 166 -13.01 31.36 -8.89
C VAL A 166 -13.70 32.09 -7.76
#